data_AF-A0A4Y9V3K2-F1
#
_entry.id   AF-A0A4Y9V3K2-F1
#
_cell.length_a   1.000
_cell.length_b   1.000
_cell.length_c   1.000
_cell.angle_alpha   90.00
_cell.angle_beta   90.00
_cell.angle_gamma   90.00
#
_symmetry.space_group_name_H-M   'P 1'
#
loop_
_entity.id
_entity.type
_entity.pdbx_description
1 polymer ?
#
loop_
_entity_poly.entity_id
_entity_poly.type
_entity_poly.pdbx_seq_one_letter_code
_entity_poly.pdbx_strand_id
1 'polypeptide(L)'
;MSVRKMILGSALGIAAAVALVAAYAVIPRRADLRAFDPAGMARLETAMWRDYYDKRYAALFHHLYEATRTQFGFSPLGSLQIALGAAGAARKFQPTRSRREADAALPALVGYYRDFASAAPVSFDAHEAARLELDWWQARREAVDPRDYGLTIARVAALTYGKSADDSGIRQFGIARGEAMAFRDARGEAITEADWAGIENRLGEAYRPLKASVGR
;
A
#
# COMPACT_ATOMS: atom_id res chain seq x y z
N MET A 1 -45.11 -19.74 -25.94
CA MET A 1 -43.82 -19.05 -26.18
C MET A 1 -42.71 -20.09 -26.13
N SER A 2 -41.96 -20.27 -27.23
CA SER A 2 -41.04 -21.41 -27.41
C SER A 2 -39.83 -21.33 -26.46
N VAL A 3 -39.47 -22.46 -25.83
CA VAL A 3 -38.30 -22.66 -24.95
C VAL A 3 -37.02 -22.06 -25.55
N ARG A 4 -36.89 -22.06 -26.88
CA ARG A 4 -35.75 -21.48 -27.61
C ARG A 4 -35.64 -19.95 -27.46
N LYS A 5 -36.76 -19.22 -27.39
CA LYS A 5 -36.77 -17.76 -27.12
C LYS A 5 -36.39 -17.45 -25.67
N MET A 6 -36.75 -18.34 -24.73
CA MET A 6 -36.43 -18.21 -23.31
C MET A 6 -34.93 -18.46 -23.05
N ILE A 7 -34.36 -19.50 -23.67
CA ILE A 7 -32.91 -19.80 -23.60
C ILE A 7 -32.08 -18.67 -24.23
N LEU A 8 -32.51 -18.14 -25.39
CA LEU A 8 -31.80 -17.06 -26.06
C LEU A 8 -31.86 -15.74 -25.26
N GLY A 9 -33.00 -15.45 -24.63
CA GLY A 9 -33.16 -14.29 -23.73
C GLY A 9 -32.31 -14.39 -22.47
N SER A 10 -32.24 -15.58 -21.85
CA SER A 10 -31.37 -15.82 -20.70
C SER A 10 -29.88 -15.75 -21.06
N ALA A 11 -29.48 -16.29 -22.21
CA ALA A 11 -28.11 -16.20 -22.69
C ALA A 11 -27.68 -14.75 -22.98
N LEU A 12 -28.56 -13.94 -23.59
CA LEU A 12 -28.31 -12.51 -23.80
C LEU A 12 -28.19 -11.75 -22.49
N GLY A 13 -29.06 -12.06 -21.51
CA GLY A 13 -29.02 -11.45 -20.17
C GLY A 13 -27.74 -11.76 -19.41
N ILE A 14 -27.27 -13.01 -19.47
CA ILE A 14 -25.98 -13.41 -18.87
C ILE A 14 -24.82 -12.70 -19.58
N ALA A 15 -24.82 -12.67 -20.91
CA ALA A 15 -23.76 -11.99 -21.67
C ALA A 15 -23.70 -10.49 -21.35
N ALA A 16 -24.85 -9.82 -21.23
CA ALA A 16 -24.92 -8.42 -20.83
C ALA A 16 -24.42 -8.20 -19.40
N ALA A 17 -24.78 -9.07 -18.45
CA ALA A 17 -24.30 -9.01 -17.07
C ALA A 17 -22.77 -9.20 -17.00
N VAL A 18 -22.23 -10.18 -17.73
CA VAL A 18 -20.77 -10.40 -17.83
C VAL A 18 -20.08 -9.18 -18.44
N ALA A 19 -20.62 -8.60 -19.50
CA ALA A 19 -20.07 -7.39 -20.11
C ALA A 19 -20.07 -6.20 -19.14
N LEU A 20 -21.14 -6.02 -18.35
CA LEU A 20 -21.22 -4.96 -17.34
C LEU A 20 -20.23 -5.17 -16.19
N VAL A 21 -20.07 -6.42 -15.72
CA VAL A 21 -19.08 -6.76 -14.68
C VAL A 21 -17.66 -6.53 -15.21
N ALA A 22 -17.37 -6.98 -16.43
CA ALA A 22 -16.09 -6.76 -17.08
C ALA A 22 -15.81 -5.26 -17.23
N ALA A 23 -16.79 -4.50 -17.72
CA ALA A 23 -16.70 -3.04 -17.84
C ALA A 23 -16.44 -2.38 -16.47
N TYR A 24 -17.19 -2.74 -15.43
CA TYR A 24 -16.98 -2.21 -14.08
C TYR A 24 -15.57 -2.49 -13.55
N ALA A 25 -15.03 -3.68 -13.84
CA ALA A 25 -13.70 -4.11 -13.41
C ALA A 25 -12.57 -3.36 -14.13
N VAL A 26 -12.72 -3.07 -15.42
CA VAL A 26 -11.64 -2.51 -16.26
C VAL A 26 -11.71 -1.00 -16.45
N ILE A 27 -12.90 -0.38 -16.38
CA ILE A 27 -13.07 1.06 -16.63
C ILE A 27 -12.15 1.84 -15.68
N PRO A 28 -11.16 2.58 -16.21
CA PRO A 28 -10.25 3.37 -15.40
C PRO A 28 -11.01 4.36 -14.53
N ARG A 29 -10.57 4.49 -13.28
CA ARG A 29 -11.10 5.48 -12.35
C ARG A 29 -10.09 6.63 -12.26
N ARG A 30 -10.57 7.80 -11.85
CA ARG A 30 -9.69 8.91 -11.45
C ARG A 30 -9.13 8.58 -10.07
N ALA A 31 -8.17 7.67 -10.03
CA ALA A 31 -7.44 7.37 -8.80
C ALA A 31 -6.60 8.59 -8.41
N ASP A 32 -6.50 8.86 -7.10
CA ASP A 32 -5.74 9.98 -6.57
C ASP A 32 -5.11 9.57 -5.24
N LEU A 33 -3.77 9.59 -5.19
CA LEU A 33 -3.03 9.25 -3.98
C LEU A 33 -3.35 10.19 -2.83
N ARG A 34 -3.82 11.42 -3.10
CA ARG A 34 -4.19 12.39 -2.06
C ARG A 34 -5.58 12.14 -1.51
N ALA A 35 -6.37 11.21 -2.06
CA ALA A 35 -7.78 11.02 -1.68
C ALA A 35 -7.97 10.36 -0.30
N PHE A 36 -6.98 9.61 0.18
CA PHE A 36 -7.10 8.76 1.38
C PHE A 36 -7.71 9.45 2.60
N ASP A 37 -8.46 8.69 3.39
CA ASP A 37 -8.89 9.08 4.74
C ASP A 37 -7.79 8.68 5.74
N PRO A 38 -7.25 9.60 6.56
CA PRO A 38 -6.20 9.28 7.52
C PRO A 38 -6.54 8.13 8.47
N ALA A 39 -7.78 8.06 8.97
CA ALA A 39 -8.19 7.01 9.90
C ALA A 39 -8.35 5.66 9.18
N GLY A 40 -9.03 5.66 8.03
CA GLY A 40 -9.17 4.48 7.18
C GLY A 40 -7.83 3.89 6.74
N MET A 41 -6.89 4.74 6.32
CA MET A 41 -5.55 4.31 5.92
C MET A 41 -4.74 3.74 7.09
N ALA A 42 -4.81 4.36 8.28
CA ALA A 42 -4.15 3.85 9.48
C ALA A 42 -4.65 2.46 9.89
N ARG A 43 -5.97 2.24 9.85
CA ARG A 43 -6.58 0.94 10.14
C ARG A 43 -6.12 -0.14 9.16
N LEU A 44 -6.19 0.16 7.86
CA LEU A 44 -5.80 -0.78 6.80
C LEU A 44 -4.31 -1.11 6.87
N GLU A 45 -3.46 -0.10 7.06
CA GLU A 45 -2.02 -0.34 7.19
C GLU A 45 -1.68 -1.16 8.45
N THR A 46 -2.33 -0.88 9.58
CA THR A 46 -2.14 -1.68 10.81
C THR A 46 -2.52 -3.14 10.57
N ALA A 47 -3.65 -3.40 9.90
CA ALA A 47 -4.08 -4.74 9.54
C ALA A 47 -3.07 -5.43 8.59
N MET A 48 -2.55 -4.70 7.60
CA MET A 48 -1.50 -5.20 6.70
C MET A 48 -0.22 -5.58 7.47
N TRP A 49 0.22 -4.76 8.42
CA TRP A 49 1.40 -5.07 9.23
C TRP A 49 1.16 -6.36 10.02
N ARG A 50 0.01 -6.46 10.69
CA ARG A 50 -0.38 -7.67 11.42
C ARG A 50 -0.35 -8.91 10.52
N ASP A 51 -1.00 -8.84 9.36
CA ASP A 51 -1.04 -9.95 8.41
C ASP A 51 0.35 -10.34 7.88
N TYR A 52 1.22 -9.36 7.63
CA TYR A 52 2.58 -9.59 7.19
C TYR A 52 3.38 -10.37 8.24
N TYR A 53 3.32 -9.93 9.51
CA TYR A 53 4.03 -10.59 10.59
C TYR A 53 3.47 -11.97 10.94
N ASP A 54 2.14 -12.14 10.86
CA ASP A 54 1.47 -13.43 11.02
C ASP A 54 1.62 -14.34 9.79
N LYS A 55 2.26 -13.86 8.71
CA LYS A 55 2.39 -14.56 7.41
C LYS A 55 1.03 -14.93 6.79
N ARG A 56 -0.02 -14.16 7.09
CA ARG A 56 -1.38 -14.32 6.52
C ARG A 56 -1.48 -13.65 5.16
N TYR A 57 -0.73 -14.15 4.16
CA TYR A 57 -0.58 -13.48 2.85
C TYR A 57 -1.88 -13.24 2.09
N ALA A 58 -2.88 -14.11 2.22
CA ALA A 58 -4.19 -13.91 1.60
C ALA A 58 -4.94 -12.70 2.22
N ALA A 59 -4.84 -12.53 3.54
CA ALA A 59 -5.38 -11.38 4.23
C ALA A 59 -4.57 -10.11 3.91
N LEU A 60 -3.24 -10.20 3.86
CA LEU A 60 -2.37 -9.10 3.45
C LEU A 60 -2.74 -8.60 2.04
N PHE A 61 -2.93 -9.54 1.10
CA PHE A 61 -3.39 -9.22 -0.25
C PHE A 61 -4.77 -8.55 -0.23
N HIS A 62 -5.72 -9.05 0.56
CA HIS A 62 -7.05 -8.45 0.71
C HIS A 62 -6.96 -7.00 1.20
N HIS A 63 -6.19 -6.72 2.26
CA HIS A 63 -6.06 -5.36 2.78
C HIS A 63 -5.32 -4.42 1.82
N LEU A 64 -4.34 -4.92 1.07
CA LEU A 64 -3.70 -4.17 -0.03
C LEU A 64 -4.71 -3.81 -1.13
N TYR A 65 -5.55 -4.77 -1.53
CA TYR A 65 -6.61 -4.56 -2.50
C TYR A 65 -7.63 -3.53 -1.97
N GLU A 66 -8.04 -3.67 -0.71
CA GLU A 66 -8.99 -2.75 -0.07
C GLU A 66 -8.44 -1.33 0.03
N ALA A 67 -7.18 -1.16 0.43
CA ALA A 67 -6.52 0.14 0.49
C ALA A 67 -6.47 0.82 -0.89
N THR A 68 -6.02 0.10 -1.91
CA THR A 68 -5.95 0.64 -3.27
C THR A 68 -7.34 0.97 -3.83
N ARG A 69 -8.34 0.14 -3.53
CA ARG A 69 -9.71 0.33 -4.00
C ARG A 69 -10.44 1.48 -3.31
N THR A 70 -10.26 1.64 -1.99
CA THR A 70 -11.06 2.54 -1.15
C THR A 70 -10.35 3.85 -0.80
N GLN A 71 -9.03 3.82 -0.59
CA GLN A 71 -8.27 5.01 -0.18
C GLN A 71 -7.73 5.80 -1.38
N PHE A 72 -7.38 5.11 -2.46
CA PHE A 72 -6.84 5.75 -3.68
C PHE A 72 -7.80 5.71 -4.87
N GLY A 73 -8.84 4.89 -4.82
CA GLY A 73 -9.92 4.89 -5.81
C GLY A 73 -9.60 4.18 -7.13
N PHE A 74 -8.64 3.26 -7.15
CA PHE A 74 -8.34 2.47 -8.35
C PHE A 74 -9.55 1.63 -8.82
N SER A 75 -9.55 1.22 -10.08
CA SER A 75 -10.51 0.22 -10.58
C SER A 75 -10.27 -1.13 -9.88
N PRO A 76 -11.25 -2.06 -9.87
CA PRO A 76 -11.05 -3.40 -9.32
C PRO A 76 -9.84 -4.12 -9.94
N LEU A 77 -9.69 -4.09 -11.27
CA LEU A 77 -8.55 -4.74 -11.92
C LEU A 77 -7.22 -4.05 -11.58
N GLY A 78 -7.18 -2.72 -11.55
CA GLY A 78 -5.98 -1.98 -11.14
C GLY A 78 -5.59 -2.27 -9.68
N SER A 79 -6.58 -2.32 -8.78
CA SER A 79 -6.37 -2.66 -7.37
C SER A 79 -5.81 -4.08 -7.21
N LEU A 80 -6.29 -5.03 -8.01
CA LEU A 80 -5.77 -6.40 -8.06
C LEU A 80 -4.30 -6.43 -8.50
N GLN A 81 -3.97 -5.73 -9.60
CA GLN A 81 -2.59 -5.68 -10.12
C GLN A 81 -1.61 -5.09 -9.09
N ILE A 82 -1.98 -3.96 -8.49
CA ILE A 82 -1.16 -3.28 -7.47
C ILE A 82 -0.99 -4.17 -6.22
N ALA A 83 -2.07 -4.80 -5.74
CA ALA A 83 -2.02 -5.67 -4.58
C ALA A 83 -1.16 -6.93 -4.82
N LEU A 84 -1.20 -7.51 -6.02
CA LEU A 84 -0.32 -8.62 -6.41
C LEU A 84 1.16 -8.20 -6.41
N GLY A 85 1.46 -7.01 -6.96
CA GLY A 85 2.81 -6.45 -6.96
C GLY A 85 3.36 -6.25 -5.55
N ALA A 86 2.59 -5.58 -4.69
CA ALA A 86 2.96 -5.30 -3.30
C ALA A 86 3.11 -6.58 -2.45
N ALA A 87 2.15 -7.50 -2.52
CA ALA A 87 2.23 -8.77 -1.79
C ALA A 87 3.40 -9.64 -2.29
N GLY A 88 3.66 -9.62 -3.61
CA GLY A 88 4.80 -10.30 -4.21
C GLY A 88 6.14 -9.75 -3.72
N ALA A 89 6.28 -8.42 -3.62
CA ALA A 89 7.47 -7.78 -3.05
C ALA A 89 7.68 -8.18 -1.58
N ALA A 90 6.64 -8.06 -0.75
CA ALA A 90 6.70 -8.42 0.66
C ALA A 90 7.09 -9.89 0.88
N ARG A 91 6.48 -10.82 0.12
CA ARG A 91 6.78 -12.25 0.19
C ARG A 91 8.22 -12.57 -0.21
N LYS A 92 8.77 -11.88 -1.22
CA LYS A 92 10.17 -12.06 -1.65
C LYS A 92 11.15 -11.48 -0.63
N PHE A 93 10.80 -10.37 0.00
CA PHE A 93 11.63 -9.73 1.02
C PHE A 93 11.66 -10.51 2.35
N GLN A 94 10.52 -11.06 2.78
CA GLN A 94 10.37 -11.65 4.11
C GLN A 94 11.42 -12.71 4.50
N PRO A 95 11.85 -13.65 3.63
CA PRO A 95 12.84 -14.66 3.98
C PRO A 95 14.31 -14.19 3.91
N THR A 96 14.57 -13.00 3.36
CA THR A 96 15.94 -12.50 3.11
C THR A 96 16.67 -12.12 4.40
N ARG A 97 17.99 -12.26 4.42
CA ARG A 97 18.86 -11.99 5.58
C ARG A 97 19.99 -11.00 5.32
N SER A 98 20.12 -10.51 4.09
CA SER A 98 21.12 -9.52 3.69
C SER A 98 20.55 -8.54 2.68
N ARG A 99 21.21 -7.38 2.51
CA ARG A 99 20.86 -6.41 1.45
C ARG A 99 20.89 -7.02 0.06
N ARG A 100 21.91 -7.83 -0.25
CA ARG A 100 22.01 -8.53 -1.55
C ARG A 100 20.84 -9.46 -1.82
N GLU A 101 20.36 -10.18 -0.80
CA GLU A 101 19.18 -11.03 -0.96
C GLU A 101 17.90 -10.20 -1.10
N ALA A 102 17.84 -9.03 -0.43
CA ALA A 102 16.73 -8.09 -0.52
C ALA A 102 16.41 -7.65 -1.94
N ASP A 103 17.45 -7.50 -2.77
CA ASP A 103 17.36 -7.05 -4.16
C ASP A 103 16.40 -7.92 -5.00
N ALA A 104 16.15 -9.17 -4.58
CA ALA A 104 15.14 -10.03 -5.20
C ALA A 104 13.72 -9.43 -5.15
N ALA A 105 13.42 -8.55 -4.18
CA ALA A 105 12.14 -7.85 -4.06
C ALA A 105 12.05 -6.63 -4.99
N LEU A 106 13.18 -6.06 -5.43
CA LEU A 106 13.23 -4.79 -6.17
C LEU A 106 12.39 -4.82 -7.47
N PRO A 107 12.44 -5.85 -8.33
CA PRO A 107 11.60 -5.88 -9.54
C PRO A 107 10.10 -5.82 -9.24
N ALA A 108 9.66 -6.43 -8.14
CA ALA A 108 8.25 -6.40 -7.73
C ALA A 108 7.86 -5.02 -7.17
N LEU A 109 8.75 -4.38 -6.40
CA LEU A 109 8.56 -3.00 -5.93
C LEU A 109 8.48 -2.00 -7.09
N VAL A 110 9.34 -2.13 -8.10
CA VAL A 110 9.31 -1.27 -9.30
C VAL A 110 7.99 -1.45 -10.04
N GLY A 111 7.51 -2.68 -10.21
CA GLY A 111 6.20 -2.96 -10.80
C GLY A 111 5.07 -2.30 -10.01
N TYR A 112 5.07 -2.47 -8.68
CA TYR A 112 4.13 -1.83 -7.78
C TYR A 112 4.10 -0.30 -7.96
N TYR A 113 5.26 0.38 -7.91
CA TYR A 113 5.29 1.85 -8.05
C TYR A 113 4.90 2.33 -9.45
N ARG A 114 5.15 1.56 -10.51
CA ARG A 114 4.69 1.89 -11.86
C ARG A 114 3.17 1.84 -11.99
N ASP A 115 2.55 0.79 -11.45
CA ASP A 115 1.10 0.65 -11.46
C ASP A 115 0.45 1.75 -10.59
N PHE A 116 1.08 2.07 -9.47
CA PHE A 116 0.67 3.10 -8.52
C PHE A 116 0.81 4.53 -9.08
N ALA A 117 1.75 4.76 -10.00
CA ALA A 117 2.09 6.10 -10.50
C ALA A 117 0.92 6.82 -11.19
N SER A 118 -0.04 6.09 -11.76
CA SER A 118 -1.20 6.67 -12.42
C SER A 118 -2.13 7.46 -11.48
N ALA A 119 -2.03 7.25 -10.16
CA ALA A 119 -2.78 8.01 -9.16
C ALA A 119 -1.99 9.18 -8.55
N ALA A 120 -0.69 9.29 -8.85
CA ALA A 120 0.14 10.32 -8.23
C ALA A 120 -0.18 11.71 -8.79
N PRO A 121 -0.06 12.76 -7.96
CA PRO A 121 -0.31 14.13 -8.41
C PRO A 121 0.72 14.63 -9.43
N VAL A 122 1.90 14.00 -9.47
CA VAL A 122 2.97 14.28 -10.42
C VAL A 122 3.63 12.98 -10.89
N SER A 123 4.31 13.02 -12.04
CA SER A 123 5.19 11.93 -12.46
C SER A 123 6.38 11.83 -11.52
N PHE A 124 6.75 10.61 -11.13
CA PHE A 124 7.93 10.33 -10.31
C PHE A 124 8.69 9.11 -10.83
N ASP A 125 9.94 8.95 -10.40
CA ASP A 125 10.76 7.79 -10.73
C ASP A 125 10.39 6.58 -9.86
N ALA A 126 9.70 5.62 -10.48
CA ALA A 126 9.29 4.39 -9.81
C ALA A 126 10.48 3.51 -9.36
N HIS A 127 11.62 3.57 -10.03
CA HIS A 127 12.83 2.85 -9.60
C HIS A 127 13.42 3.46 -8.35
N GLU A 128 13.49 4.80 -8.30
CA GLU A 128 14.02 5.48 -7.12
C GLU A 128 13.09 5.28 -5.91
N ALA A 129 11.77 5.36 -6.10
CA ALA A 129 10.80 5.05 -5.05
C ALA A 129 10.97 3.61 -4.52
N ALA A 130 11.11 2.63 -5.42
CA ALA A 130 11.33 1.23 -5.06
C ALA A 130 12.64 1.00 -4.31
N ARG A 131 13.71 1.71 -4.71
CA ARG A 131 15.03 1.62 -4.06
C ARG A 131 15.00 2.20 -2.66
N LEU A 132 14.39 3.37 -2.47
CA LEU A 132 14.21 4.00 -1.16
C LEU A 132 13.32 3.14 -0.25
N GLU A 133 12.25 2.55 -0.79
CA GLU A 133 11.37 1.65 -0.05
C GLU A 133 12.13 0.42 0.46
N LEU A 134 12.90 -0.23 -0.42
CA LEU A 134 13.72 -1.38 -0.04
C LEU A 134 14.84 -1.02 0.94
N ASP A 135 15.44 0.16 0.80
CA ASP A 135 16.51 0.65 1.67
C ASP A 135 16.02 0.81 3.12
N TRP A 136 14.86 1.43 3.33
CA TRP A 136 14.32 1.55 4.70
C TRP A 136 13.86 0.20 5.25
N TRP A 137 13.33 -0.71 4.41
CA TRP A 137 12.98 -2.07 4.84
C TRP A 137 14.21 -2.81 5.41
N GLN A 138 15.37 -2.65 4.77
CA GLN A 138 16.62 -3.24 5.23
C GLN A 138 17.25 -2.50 6.40
N ALA A 139 17.27 -1.17 6.40
CA ALA A 139 17.78 -0.37 7.51
C ALA A 139 17.11 -0.74 8.84
N ARG A 140 15.79 -1.00 8.80
CA ARG A 140 15.04 -1.51 9.96
C ARG A 140 15.57 -2.85 10.48
N ARG A 141 15.92 -3.81 9.61
CA ARG A 141 16.49 -5.10 10.01
C ARG A 141 17.91 -5.00 10.51
N GLU A 142 18.66 -4.02 10.02
CA GLU A 142 20.00 -3.68 10.46
C GLU A 142 20.01 -2.87 11.77
N ALA A 143 18.84 -2.67 12.38
CA ALA A 143 18.66 -1.91 13.62
C ALA A 143 19.20 -0.47 13.54
N VAL A 144 19.13 0.14 12.36
CA VAL A 144 19.33 1.59 12.18
C VAL A 144 18.31 2.35 13.02
N ASP A 145 18.65 3.55 13.47
CA ASP A 145 17.76 4.39 14.28
C ASP A 145 16.39 4.60 13.58
N PRO A 146 15.27 4.43 14.30
CA PRO A 146 13.92 4.62 13.74
C PRO A 146 13.67 5.97 13.09
N ARG A 147 14.30 7.01 13.60
CA ARG A 147 14.20 8.34 13.02
C ARG A 147 14.92 8.39 11.67
N ASP A 148 16.08 7.76 11.55
CA ASP A 148 16.90 7.79 10.33
C ASP A 148 16.22 7.04 9.18
N TYR A 149 15.75 5.80 9.39
CA TYR A 149 14.99 5.12 8.34
C TYR A 149 13.59 5.73 8.14
N GLY A 150 13.03 6.38 9.17
CA GLY A 150 11.83 7.21 9.05
C GLY A 150 12.01 8.40 8.10
N LEU A 151 13.20 9.01 8.04
CA LEU A 151 13.50 10.03 7.03
C LEU A 151 13.57 9.44 5.62
N THR A 152 13.99 8.19 5.45
CA THR A 152 13.90 7.49 4.16
C THR A 152 12.44 7.24 3.76
N ILE A 153 11.57 6.87 4.70
CA ILE A 153 10.11 6.79 4.45
C ILE A 153 9.55 8.15 4.00
N ALA A 154 9.97 9.24 4.65
CA ALA A 154 9.56 10.60 4.25
C ALA A 154 10.01 10.93 2.82
N ARG A 155 11.20 10.49 2.39
CA ARG A 155 11.68 10.66 1.02
C ARG A 155 10.85 9.87 0.01
N VAL A 156 10.43 8.64 0.34
CA VAL A 156 9.49 7.88 -0.50
C VAL A 156 8.19 8.67 -0.69
N ALA A 157 7.60 9.18 0.40
CA ALA A 157 6.39 9.98 0.32
C ALA A 157 6.58 11.29 -0.45
N ALA A 158 7.69 12.00 -0.21
CA ALA A 158 8.02 13.23 -0.93
C ALA A 158 8.08 13.00 -2.45
N LEU A 159 8.74 11.91 -2.87
CA LEU A 159 8.87 11.53 -4.26
C LEU A 159 7.50 11.19 -4.88
N THR A 160 6.68 10.37 -4.21
CA THR A 160 5.38 9.94 -4.76
C THR A 160 4.32 11.04 -4.78
N TYR A 161 4.38 11.99 -3.84
CA TYR A 161 3.45 13.12 -3.78
C TYR A 161 3.95 14.39 -4.47
N GLY A 162 5.19 14.40 -5.00
CA GLY A 162 5.75 15.59 -5.65
C GLY A 162 6.00 16.76 -4.71
N LYS A 163 6.47 16.47 -3.49
CA LYS A 163 6.71 17.47 -2.44
C LYS A 163 8.17 17.43 -1.98
N SER A 164 8.57 18.41 -1.17
CA SER A 164 9.89 18.40 -0.53
C SER A 164 9.94 17.37 0.59
N ALA A 165 11.08 16.69 0.76
CA ALA A 165 11.33 15.85 1.93
C ALA A 165 11.45 16.66 3.24
N ASP A 166 11.68 17.97 3.13
CA ASP A 166 11.71 18.90 4.27
C ASP A 166 10.32 19.46 4.63
N ASP A 167 9.27 19.12 3.86
CA ASP A 167 7.90 19.43 4.25
C ASP A 167 7.61 18.80 5.62
N SER A 168 7.14 19.62 6.56
CA SER A 168 7.03 19.24 7.96
C SER A 168 6.07 18.07 8.18
N GLY A 169 4.98 18.00 7.42
CA GLY A 169 4.00 16.93 7.56
C GLY A 169 4.46 15.62 6.94
N ILE A 170 5.20 15.68 5.83
CA ILE A 170 5.84 14.51 5.22
C ILE A 170 6.94 13.95 6.12
N ARG A 171 7.78 14.84 6.68
CA ARG A 171 8.86 14.45 7.59
C ARG A 171 8.32 13.85 8.88
N GLN A 172 7.28 14.45 9.46
CA GLN A 172 6.60 13.93 10.64
C GLN A 172 5.98 12.56 10.37
N PHE A 173 5.31 12.39 9.22
CA PHE A 173 4.73 11.11 8.81
C PHE A 173 5.78 9.99 8.74
N GLY A 174 6.89 10.23 8.04
CA GLY A 174 7.94 9.23 7.88
C GLY A 174 8.56 8.81 9.21
N ILE A 175 8.90 9.77 10.07
CA ILE A 175 9.49 9.52 11.40
C ILE A 175 8.50 8.75 12.29
N ALA A 176 7.25 9.20 12.38
CA ALA A 176 6.24 8.55 13.22
C ALA A 176 5.95 7.11 12.76
N ARG A 177 5.91 6.87 11.44
CA ARG A 177 5.77 5.52 10.88
C ARG A 177 6.97 4.65 11.22
N GLY A 178 8.19 5.20 11.17
CA GLY A 178 9.39 4.49 11.59
C GLY A 178 9.38 4.12 13.07
N GLU A 179 9.06 5.06 13.96
CA GLU A 179 8.93 4.82 15.41
C GLU A 179 7.83 3.80 15.75
N ALA A 180 6.72 3.80 15.02
CA ALA A 180 5.66 2.80 15.19
C ALA A 180 6.13 1.39 14.80
N MET A 181 6.95 1.25 13.75
CA MET A 181 7.56 -0.04 13.39
C MET A 181 8.57 -0.50 14.43
N ALA A 182 9.42 0.39 14.92
CA ALA A 182 10.37 0.07 15.98
C ALA A 182 9.66 -0.43 17.25
N PHE A 183 8.55 0.23 17.63
CA PHE A 183 7.71 -0.22 18.74
C PHE A 183 7.16 -1.62 18.51
N ARG A 184 6.62 -1.89 17.31
CA ARG A 184 6.14 -3.22 16.95
C ARG A 184 7.25 -4.27 17.04
N ASP A 185 8.43 -3.96 16.49
CA ASP A 185 9.54 -4.89 16.43
C ASP A 185 10.12 -5.19 17.82
N ALA A 186 10.15 -4.19 18.72
CA ALA A 186 10.53 -4.36 20.12
C ALA A 186 9.58 -5.27 20.91
N ARG A 187 8.28 -5.30 20.55
CA ARG A 187 7.30 -6.23 21.15
C ARG A 187 7.47 -7.66 20.64
N GLY A 188 7.86 -7.82 19.38
CA GLY A 188 8.06 -9.13 18.76
C GLY A 188 6.82 -10.02 18.88
N GLU A 189 7.00 -11.24 19.38
CA GLU A 189 5.91 -12.20 19.62
C GLU A 189 5.03 -11.85 20.85
N ALA A 190 5.50 -10.98 21.74
CA ALA A 190 4.77 -10.55 22.93
C ALA A 190 3.79 -9.38 22.67
N ILE A 191 3.58 -9.02 21.40
CA ILE A 191 2.68 -7.94 21.03
C ILE A 191 1.22 -8.28 21.39
N THR A 192 0.51 -7.32 21.98
CA THR A 192 -0.88 -7.48 22.42
C THR A 192 -1.86 -6.74 21.50
N GLU A 193 -3.16 -7.03 21.63
CA GLU A 193 -4.21 -6.23 20.95
C GLU A 193 -4.17 -4.75 21.36
N ALA A 194 -3.80 -4.46 22.60
CA ALA A 194 -3.67 -3.08 23.08
C ALA A 194 -2.49 -2.37 22.39
N ASP A 195 -1.38 -3.09 22.15
CA ASP A 195 -0.25 -2.56 21.38
C ASP A 195 -0.64 -2.31 19.92
N TRP A 196 -1.43 -3.20 19.30
CA TRP A 196 -1.94 -3.01 17.94
C TRP A 196 -2.85 -1.78 17.83
N ALA A 197 -3.77 -1.59 18.78
CA ALA A 197 -4.58 -0.38 18.84
C ALA A 197 -3.71 0.88 19.04
N GLY A 198 -2.63 0.77 19.82
CA GLY A 198 -1.63 1.82 19.98
C GLY A 198 -0.91 2.17 18.67
N ILE A 199 -0.55 1.17 17.87
CA ILE A 199 0.06 1.36 16.54
C ILE A 199 -0.93 2.03 15.59
N GLU A 200 -2.19 1.59 15.54
CA GLU A 200 -3.21 2.21 14.70
C GLU A 200 -3.39 3.68 15.03
N ASN A 201 -3.47 4.03 16.32
CA ASN A 201 -3.56 5.42 16.76
C ASN A 201 -2.35 6.25 16.32
N ARG A 202 -1.12 5.73 16.49
CA ARG A 202 0.11 6.41 16.05
C ARG A 202 0.15 6.62 14.55
N LEU A 203 -0.27 5.63 13.76
CA LEU A 203 -0.39 5.76 12.31
C LEU A 203 -1.45 6.80 11.93
N GLY A 204 -2.59 6.82 12.63
CA GLY A 204 -3.62 7.85 12.45
C GLY A 204 -3.08 9.26 12.70
N GLU A 205 -2.35 9.46 13.79
CA GLU A 205 -1.65 10.72 14.08
C GLU A 205 -0.63 11.08 13.00
N ALA A 206 0.06 10.09 12.41
CA ALA A 206 1.03 10.30 11.34
C ALA A 206 0.38 10.69 10.00
N TYR A 207 -0.78 10.11 9.67
CA TYR A 207 -1.46 10.33 8.39
C TYR A 207 -2.15 11.70 8.30
N ARG A 208 -2.55 12.32 9.42
CA ARG A 208 -3.17 13.65 9.41
C ARG A 208 -2.26 14.78 8.89
N PRO A 209 -1.02 14.96 9.39
CA PRO A 209 -0.11 15.97 8.87
C PRO A 209 0.33 15.66 7.44
N LEU A 210 0.44 14.38 7.05
CA LEU A 210 0.65 14.01 5.64
C LEU A 210 -0.50 14.52 4.78
N LYS A 211 -1.75 14.20 5.15
CA LYS A 211 -2.95 14.62 4.42
C LYS A 211 -3.02 16.14 4.26
N ALA A 212 -2.74 16.89 5.32
CA ALA A 212 -2.71 18.35 5.28
C ALA A 212 -1.64 18.91 4.32
N SER A 213 -0.52 18.20 4.16
CA SER A 213 0.61 18.63 3.33
C SER A 213 0.41 18.29 1.86
N VAL A 214 -0.18 17.13 1.57
CA VAL A 214 -0.42 16.66 0.20
C VAL A 214 -1.77 17.08 -0.37
N GLY A 215 -2.73 17.48 0.47
CA GLY A 215 -4.04 17.99 0.06
C GLY A 215 -4.02 19.42 -0.49
N ARG A 216 -2.88 20.12 -0.37
CA ARG A 216 -2.64 21.46 -0.92
C ARG A 216 -1.98 21.39 -2.28
#